data_AF-V5EBH1-F1
#
_entry.id   AF-V5EBH1-F1
#
_cell.length_a   1.000
_cell.length_b   1.000
_cell.length_c   1.000
_cell.angle_alpha   90.00
_cell.angle_beta   90.00
_cell.angle_gamma   90.00
#
_symmetry.space_group_name_H-M   'P 1'
#
loop_
_entity.id
_entity.type
_entity.pdbx_description
1 polymer ?
#
loop_
_entity_poly.entity_id
_entity_poly.type
_entity_poly.pdbx_seq_one_letter_code
_entity_poly.pdbx_strand_id
1 'polypeptide(L)'
;MAEARKAVEDLVRLSSRVIRILGQNPGPYTLAGTNTYLVSTPPVASSSLASRPSVLVDTGEGTDGYIPLLERALKGAVDGDVLTKNSNGKASASNRDDAMEEDEEDEDDLTSWISDIVLTHKHHDHVGGLPSVLSLLSKLRAEATVTLPAPRIHKFLDAESDPDLVKVLQNLPKGSFIPCEDGGRASPLWPLREGSTVKITGPDASSSLQVLHTPGHTADHICLLLTEEKTLLTGDHVLGQGTTVFEDLTAYMSSLRKCSRALEELGPSSASENRLYPAHGLVVEEGKKMLKQYLDHRLEREAQVVELLKTSPDSSSDGTSSTVTIAGEEHRLGSSWKIRQMVLKLYSNYPENLFPAAARGLYLHLRTLSSPDAEQGRASRVRCLQTTSFARRGSAEAAQDVGNCPPMPRSDPEWVEAMELDWALIVPQSSQQASPNHQHL
;
A
#
# COMPACT_ATOMS: atom_id res chain seq x y z
N MET A 1 -11.14 -18.52 1.62
CA MET A 1 -11.05 -18.17 0.19
C MET A 1 -12.44 -18.07 -0.45
N ALA A 2 -13.24 -19.14 -0.50
CA ALA A 2 -14.57 -19.10 -1.15
C ALA A 2 -15.59 -18.15 -0.50
N GLU A 3 -15.64 -18.04 0.83
CA GLU A 3 -16.54 -17.09 1.52
C GLU A 3 -16.09 -15.63 1.38
N ALA A 4 -14.78 -15.36 1.34
CA ALA A 4 -14.24 -14.01 1.14
C ALA A 4 -14.49 -13.49 -0.29
N ARG A 5 -14.42 -14.37 -1.30
CA ARG A 5 -14.83 -14.06 -2.68
C ARG A 5 -16.30 -13.70 -2.78
N LYS A 6 -17.16 -14.27 -1.92
CA LYS A 6 -18.61 -14.05 -1.93
C LYS A 6 -19.03 -12.69 -1.37
N ALA A 7 -18.12 -11.92 -0.76
CA ALA A 7 -18.41 -10.65 -0.10
C ALA A 7 -18.04 -9.41 -0.92
N VAL A 8 -17.24 -9.57 -1.98
CA VAL A 8 -16.76 -8.44 -2.80
C VAL A 8 -17.46 -8.52 -4.16
N GLU A 9 -18.41 -7.61 -4.40
CA GLU A 9 -19.06 -7.44 -5.71
C GLU A 9 -18.03 -7.04 -6.79
N ASP A 10 -18.20 -7.58 -8.00
CA ASP A 10 -17.29 -7.37 -9.12
C ASP A 10 -17.27 -5.91 -9.60
N LEU A 11 -18.42 -5.22 -9.56
CA LEU A 11 -18.56 -3.84 -10.00
C LEU A 11 -19.57 -3.08 -9.13
N VAL A 12 -19.09 -2.16 -8.29
CA VAL A 12 -19.93 -1.47 -7.30
C VAL A 12 -19.65 0.04 -7.24
N ARG A 13 -20.71 0.84 -7.09
CA ARG A 13 -20.61 2.28 -6.83
C ARG A 13 -20.46 2.52 -5.33
N LEU A 14 -19.29 2.99 -4.90
CA LEU A 14 -18.97 3.26 -3.49
C LEU A 14 -19.42 4.66 -3.03
N SER A 15 -19.52 5.58 -3.98
CA SER A 15 -19.95 6.96 -3.74
C SER A 15 -20.41 7.64 -5.03
N SER A 16 -20.78 8.93 -4.94
CA SER A 16 -21.04 9.75 -6.13
C SER A 16 -19.81 9.90 -7.04
N ARG A 17 -18.58 9.69 -6.53
CA ARG A 17 -17.33 9.90 -7.28
C ARG A 17 -16.58 8.63 -7.60
N VAL A 18 -16.82 7.53 -6.86
CA VAL A 18 -15.97 6.35 -6.93
C VAL A 18 -16.78 5.10 -7.28
N ILE A 19 -16.33 4.42 -8.33
CA ILE A 19 -16.74 3.07 -8.69
C ILE A 19 -15.54 2.14 -8.45
N ARG A 20 -15.76 1.02 -7.78
CA ARG A 20 -14.77 -0.04 -7.60
C ARG A 20 -15.02 -1.15 -8.61
N ILE A 21 -13.95 -1.60 -9.25
CA ILE A 21 -13.97 -2.66 -10.25
C ILE A 21 -12.98 -3.74 -9.79
N LEU A 22 -13.42 -4.98 -9.71
CA LEU A 22 -12.59 -6.09 -9.24
C LEU A 22 -11.78 -6.68 -10.42
N GLY A 23 -10.47 -6.80 -10.26
CA GLY A 23 -9.49 -7.26 -11.25
C GLY A 23 -9.59 -8.73 -11.65
N GLN A 24 -10.57 -9.48 -11.12
CA GLN A 24 -10.83 -10.89 -11.41
C GLN A 24 -9.63 -11.83 -11.20
N ASN A 25 -8.74 -11.47 -10.28
CA ASN A 25 -7.49 -12.16 -9.99
C ASN A 25 -7.39 -12.61 -8.52
N PRO A 26 -8.26 -13.51 -8.05
CA PRO A 26 -8.25 -13.95 -6.65
C PRO A 26 -6.98 -14.77 -6.33
N GLY A 27 -6.42 -14.55 -5.15
CA GLY A 27 -5.15 -15.14 -4.77
C GLY A 27 -4.82 -14.98 -3.29
N PRO A 28 -3.76 -15.64 -2.80
CA PRO A 28 -3.35 -15.53 -1.40
C PRO A 28 -2.91 -14.11 -1.02
N TYR A 29 -2.41 -13.33 -1.99
CA TYR A 29 -1.97 -11.95 -1.80
C TYR A 29 -3.03 -10.93 -2.24
N THR A 30 -3.82 -11.26 -3.26
CA THR A 30 -4.84 -10.37 -3.83
C THR A 30 -6.24 -10.59 -3.24
N LEU A 31 -6.42 -11.56 -2.34
CA LEU A 31 -7.69 -11.93 -1.72
C LEU A 31 -8.77 -12.30 -2.76
N ALA A 32 -9.83 -11.50 -2.88
CA ALA A 32 -10.87 -11.68 -3.89
C ALA A 32 -10.43 -11.19 -5.29
N GLY A 33 -9.39 -10.35 -5.35
CA GLY A 33 -8.87 -9.69 -6.54
C GLY A 33 -8.38 -8.28 -6.20
N THR A 34 -7.69 -7.65 -7.15
CA THR A 34 -7.29 -6.24 -7.06
C THR A 34 -8.50 -5.35 -7.27
N ASN A 35 -8.82 -4.50 -6.30
CA ASN A 35 -9.76 -3.41 -6.43
C ASN A 35 -9.08 -2.29 -7.22
N THR A 36 -9.53 -2.07 -8.45
CA THR A 36 -9.24 -0.83 -9.18
C THR A 36 -10.36 0.17 -8.93
N TYR A 37 -10.04 1.46 -9.05
CA TYR A 37 -11.00 2.53 -8.74
C TYR A 37 -11.13 3.49 -9.92
N LEU A 38 -12.35 3.65 -10.42
CA LEU A 38 -12.69 4.72 -11.34
C LEU A 38 -13.19 5.91 -10.52
N VAL A 39 -12.38 6.97 -10.49
CA VAL A 39 -12.66 8.22 -9.75
C VAL A 39 -13.07 9.30 -10.75
N SER A 40 -14.25 9.86 -10.56
CA SER A 40 -14.85 10.86 -11.45
C SER A 40 -15.40 12.03 -10.64
N THR A 41 -15.86 13.07 -11.33
CA THR A 41 -16.76 14.05 -10.72
C THR A 41 -18.17 13.45 -10.52
N PRO A 42 -18.97 13.97 -9.57
CA PRO A 42 -20.33 13.51 -9.38
C PRO A 42 -21.15 13.67 -10.67
N PRO A 43 -22.11 12.75 -10.95
CA PRO A 43 -22.91 12.80 -12.17
C PRO A 43 -23.72 14.10 -12.24
N VAL A 44 -23.82 14.69 -13.44
CA VAL A 44 -24.69 15.84 -13.73
C VAL A 44 -25.58 15.46 -14.91
N ALA A 45 -26.90 15.67 -14.78
CA ALA A 45 -27.91 15.17 -15.72
C ALA A 45 -27.75 15.69 -17.17
N SER A 46 -27.08 16.83 -17.39
CA SER A 46 -26.86 17.41 -18.73
C SER A 46 -25.40 17.34 -19.20
N SER A 47 -24.55 16.51 -18.60
CA SER A 47 -23.12 16.49 -18.91
C SER A 47 -22.81 15.61 -20.13
N SER A 48 -22.17 16.20 -21.14
CA SER A 48 -21.70 15.46 -22.32
C SER A 48 -20.49 14.59 -21.97
N LEU A 49 -20.29 13.49 -22.70
CA LEU A 49 -19.16 12.58 -22.49
C LEU A 49 -17.81 13.32 -22.42
N ALA A 50 -17.55 14.26 -23.34
CA ALA A 50 -16.30 15.04 -23.36
C ALA A 50 -16.03 15.80 -22.05
N SER A 51 -17.08 16.17 -21.31
CA SER A 51 -16.99 16.90 -20.04
C SER A 51 -16.87 16.00 -18.81
N ARG A 52 -16.76 14.67 -18.97
CA ARG A 52 -16.72 13.70 -17.87
C ARG A 52 -15.43 12.87 -17.83
N PRO A 53 -14.26 13.51 -17.62
CA PRO A 53 -13.03 12.78 -17.41
C PRO A 53 -13.08 12.01 -16.09
N SER A 54 -12.37 10.89 -16.06
CA SER A 54 -12.19 10.04 -14.89
C SER A 54 -10.73 9.63 -14.78
N VAL A 55 -10.29 9.36 -13.56
CA VAL A 55 -9.00 8.74 -13.25
C VAL A 55 -9.23 7.27 -12.94
N LEU A 56 -8.49 6.39 -13.57
CA LEU A 56 -8.40 4.99 -13.16
C LEU A 56 -7.21 4.81 -12.22
N VAL A 57 -7.45 4.26 -11.03
CA VAL A 57 -6.40 3.90 -10.07
C VAL A 57 -6.18 2.39 -10.14
N ASP A 58 -4.95 2.00 -10.50
CA ASP A 58 -4.50 0.64 -10.78
C ASP A 58 -5.23 -0.08 -11.93
N THR A 59 -4.65 -1.17 -12.41
CA THR A 59 -5.09 -1.84 -13.65
C THR A 59 -5.32 -3.35 -13.51
N GLY A 60 -5.16 -3.92 -12.32
CA GLY A 60 -5.18 -5.37 -12.14
C GLY A 60 -3.96 -6.06 -12.76
N GLU A 61 -3.99 -7.39 -12.82
CA GLU A 61 -2.93 -8.20 -13.46
C GLU A 61 -3.11 -8.40 -14.98
N GLY A 62 -4.26 -7.97 -15.53
CA GLY A 62 -4.59 -8.16 -16.95
C GLY A 62 -5.35 -9.44 -17.26
N THR A 63 -6.24 -9.87 -16.37
CA THR A 63 -7.15 -10.99 -16.62
C THR A 63 -8.18 -10.62 -17.68
N ASP A 64 -8.59 -11.61 -18.49
CA ASP A 64 -9.62 -11.43 -19.52
C ASP A 64 -10.98 -11.00 -18.94
N GLY A 65 -11.26 -11.38 -17.68
CA GLY A 65 -12.51 -11.05 -16.99
C GLY A 65 -12.62 -9.59 -16.54
N TYR A 66 -11.51 -8.85 -16.44
CA TYR A 66 -11.52 -7.46 -15.95
C TYR A 66 -12.02 -6.45 -16.99
N ILE A 67 -11.63 -6.62 -18.26
CA ILE A 67 -11.92 -5.65 -19.33
C ILE A 67 -13.43 -5.44 -19.56
N PRO A 68 -14.28 -6.49 -19.60
CA PRO A 68 -15.73 -6.31 -19.69
C PRO A 68 -16.31 -5.52 -18.52
N LEU A 69 -15.76 -5.67 -17.30
CA LEU A 69 -16.23 -4.92 -16.12
C LEU A 69 -15.84 -3.44 -16.21
N LEU A 70 -14.63 -3.15 -16.68
CA LEU A 70 -14.18 -1.77 -16.91
C LEU A 70 -15.01 -1.08 -18.00
N GLU A 71 -15.30 -1.76 -19.10
CA GLU A 71 -16.16 -1.24 -20.17
C GLU A 71 -17.58 -0.92 -19.64
N ARG A 72 -18.19 -1.86 -18.88
CA ARG A 72 -19.48 -1.64 -18.20
C ARG A 72 -19.45 -0.44 -17.26
N ALA A 73 -18.36 -0.28 -16.48
CA ALA A 73 -18.21 0.85 -15.55
C ALA A 73 -18.19 2.20 -16.28
N LEU A 74 -17.54 2.29 -17.45
CA LEU A 74 -17.49 3.50 -18.27
C LEU A 74 -18.84 3.83 -18.93
N LYS A 75 -19.65 2.80 -19.24
CA LYS A 75 -21.06 2.93 -19.63
C LYS A 75 -21.99 3.22 -18.45
N GLY A 76 -21.47 3.32 -17.22
CA GLY A 76 -22.24 3.71 -16.04
C GLY A 76 -23.04 2.59 -15.38
N ALA A 77 -23.02 1.37 -15.93
CA ALA A 77 -23.70 0.20 -15.38
C ALA A 77 -22.93 -0.36 -14.17
N VAL A 78 -23.62 -0.62 -13.05
CA VAL A 78 -23.04 -1.21 -11.82
C VAL A 78 -23.98 -2.27 -11.23
N ASP A 79 -23.44 -3.28 -10.53
CA ASP A 79 -24.22 -4.42 -10.02
C ASP A 79 -25.06 -4.07 -8.76
N GLY A 80 -24.80 -2.92 -8.14
CA GLY A 80 -25.52 -2.42 -6.97
C GLY A 80 -25.47 -0.90 -6.86
N ASP A 81 -26.60 -0.23 -7.10
CA ASP A 81 -26.72 1.19 -6.81
C ASP A 81 -27.10 1.38 -5.33
N VAL A 82 -26.10 1.69 -4.49
CA VAL A 82 -26.33 1.96 -3.06
C VAL A 82 -27.14 3.25 -2.86
N LEU A 83 -27.12 4.18 -3.83
CA LEU A 83 -27.83 5.46 -3.74
C LEU A 83 -29.36 5.33 -3.79
N THR A 84 -29.91 4.28 -4.40
CA THR A 84 -31.37 4.09 -4.51
C THR A 84 -32.01 3.41 -3.29
N LYS A 85 -31.22 2.78 -2.40
CA LYS A 85 -31.77 2.08 -1.21
C LYS A 85 -32.17 3.00 -0.05
N ASN A 86 -31.83 4.30 -0.09
CA ASN A 86 -32.16 5.25 0.98
C ASN A 86 -33.43 6.10 0.73
N SER A 87 -34.21 5.83 -0.31
CA SER A 87 -35.49 6.51 -0.54
C SER A 87 -36.55 5.58 -1.13
N ASN A 88 -37.10 4.69 -0.29
CA ASN A 88 -38.53 4.31 -0.25
C ASN A 88 -38.75 3.01 0.52
N GLY A 89 -38.74 3.11 1.85
CA GLY A 89 -39.45 2.15 2.69
C GLY A 89 -40.94 2.46 2.70
N LYS A 90 -41.69 1.98 1.70
CA LYS A 90 -43.13 1.67 1.84
C LYS A 90 -43.64 0.86 0.65
N ALA A 91 -43.93 -0.40 0.92
CA ALA A 91 -44.71 -1.26 0.04
C ALA A 91 -46.13 -0.72 -0.09
N SER A 92 -46.59 -0.53 -1.32
CA SER A 92 -48.01 -0.39 -1.65
C SER A 92 -48.22 -0.95 -3.06
N ALA A 93 -48.92 -2.08 -3.13
CA ALA A 93 -49.39 -2.66 -4.37
C ALA A 93 -50.57 -1.85 -4.94
N SER A 94 -50.50 -1.46 -6.21
CA SER A 94 -51.68 -1.25 -7.04
C SER A 94 -51.31 -1.20 -8.52
N ASN A 95 -51.92 -2.09 -9.31
CA ASN A 95 -51.95 -2.07 -10.78
C ASN A 95 -52.35 -0.70 -11.33
N ARG A 96 -51.72 -0.32 -12.45
CA ARG A 96 -52.37 0.28 -13.62
C ARG A 96 -51.50 0.00 -14.85
N ASP A 97 -52.09 -0.71 -15.80
CA ASP A 97 -51.70 -0.72 -17.21
C ASP A 97 -51.82 0.69 -17.78
N ASP A 98 -50.79 1.16 -18.50
CA ASP A 98 -50.89 1.91 -19.77
C ASP A 98 -49.55 2.60 -20.11
N ALA A 99 -48.97 2.16 -21.24
CA ALA A 99 -48.11 2.86 -22.20
C ALA A 99 -47.14 3.97 -21.72
N MET A 100 -45.84 3.69 -21.79
CA MET A 100 -44.87 4.56 -22.46
C MET A 100 -43.77 3.69 -23.08
N GLU A 101 -43.48 3.95 -24.36
CA GLU A 101 -42.23 3.54 -25.01
C GLU A 101 -41.08 4.16 -24.21
N GLU A 102 -40.29 3.34 -23.52
CA GLU A 102 -39.01 3.79 -22.97
C GLU A 102 -37.94 3.45 -24.01
N ASP A 103 -37.27 4.50 -24.49
CA ASP A 103 -36.18 4.46 -25.46
C ASP A 103 -35.13 3.41 -25.06
N GLU A 104 -35.09 2.27 -25.76
CA GLU A 104 -34.04 1.24 -25.62
C GLU A 104 -32.69 1.67 -26.27
N GLU A 105 -32.51 2.96 -26.59
CA GLU A 105 -31.36 3.45 -27.38
C GLU A 105 -30.16 3.95 -26.55
N ASP A 106 -30.25 4.06 -25.21
CA ASP A 106 -29.21 4.71 -24.39
C ASP A 106 -28.28 3.76 -23.57
N GLU A 107 -28.48 2.43 -23.59
CA GLU A 107 -27.72 1.51 -22.70
C GLU A 107 -26.26 1.26 -23.13
N ASP A 108 -25.89 1.58 -24.37
CA ASP A 108 -24.57 1.25 -24.94
C ASP A 108 -23.58 2.41 -25.00
N ASP A 109 -24.01 3.63 -24.68
CA ASP A 109 -23.18 4.82 -24.77
C ASP A 109 -22.28 5.03 -23.53
N LEU A 110 -21.09 5.59 -23.78
CA LEU A 110 -20.16 5.92 -22.70
C LEU A 110 -20.70 7.08 -21.87
N THR A 111 -20.69 6.91 -20.54
CA THR A 111 -21.06 7.95 -19.57
C THR A 111 -19.85 8.69 -19.01
N SER A 112 -18.64 8.14 -19.17
CA SER A 112 -17.38 8.77 -18.79
C SER A 112 -16.22 8.23 -19.61
N TRP A 113 -15.07 8.89 -19.54
CA TRP A 113 -13.84 8.45 -20.20
C TRP A 113 -12.63 8.63 -19.29
N ILE A 114 -11.58 7.84 -19.54
CA ILE A 114 -10.38 7.84 -18.69
C ILE A 114 -9.36 8.83 -19.23
N SER A 115 -9.13 9.93 -18.50
CA SER A 115 -8.12 10.94 -18.84
C SER A 115 -6.73 10.59 -18.30
N ASP A 116 -6.71 9.87 -17.20
CA ASP A 116 -5.51 9.61 -16.42
C ASP A 116 -5.59 8.21 -15.81
N ILE A 117 -4.48 7.49 -15.82
CA ILE A 117 -4.29 6.24 -15.10
C ILE A 117 -3.22 6.51 -14.04
N VAL A 118 -3.50 6.20 -12.78
CA VAL A 118 -2.56 6.36 -11.66
C VAL A 118 -2.22 4.97 -11.11
N LEU A 119 -0.93 4.64 -11.10
CA LEU A 119 -0.42 3.38 -10.57
C LEU A 119 0.10 3.59 -9.16
N THR A 120 -0.39 2.80 -8.20
CA THR A 120 -0.02 2.93 -6.78
C THR A 120 1.40 2.44 -6.51
N HIS A 121 1.83 1.36 -7.17
CA HIS A 121 3.18 0.81 -7.05
C HIS A 121 3.52 -0.23 -8.13
N LYS A 122 4.73 -0.79 -8.08
CA LYS A 122 5.32 -1.68 -9.08
C LYS A 122 4.74 -3.09 -9.21
N HIS A 123 3.94 -3.58 -8.25
CA HIS A 123 3.53 -4.98 -8.28
C HIS A 123 2.62 -5.31 -9.47
N HIS A 124 2.78 -6.52 -9.98
CA HIS A 124 2.18 -6.94 -11.25
C HIS A 124 0.66 -6.87 -11.26
N ASP A 125 0.02 -7.13 -10.13
CA ASP A 125 -1.43 -7.06 -9.97
C ASP A 125 -1.98 -5.62 -9.89
N HIS A 126 -1.12 -4.60 -9.97
CA HIS A 126 -1.50 -3.19 -10.08
C HIS A 126 -1.16 -2.61 -11.45
N VAL A 127 -0.07 -3.07 -12.08
CA VAL A 127 0.44 -2.54 -13.36
C VAL A 127 0.24 -3.47 -14.56
N GLY A 128 -0.05 -4.74 -14.32
CA GLY A 128 -0.02 -5.81 -15.33
C GLY A 128 -1.12 -5.68 -16.37
N GLY A 129 -2.30 -5.17 -15.99
CA GLY A 129 -3.42 -4.96 -16.88
C GLY A 129 -3.29 -3.76 -17.81
N LEU A 130 -2.28 -2.91 -17.63
CA LEU A 130 -2.11 -1.67 -18.39
C LEU A 130 -2.17 -1.85 -19.92
N PRO A 131 -1.54 -2.87 -20.56
CA PRO A 131 -1.68 -3.09 -22.00
C PRO A 131 -3.13 -3.36 -22.44
N SER A 132 -3.86 -4.21 -21.70
CA SER A 132 -5.25 -4.56 -21.99
C SER A 132 -6.19 -3.37 -21.80
N VAL A 133 -5.98 -2.58 -20.74
CA VAL A 133 -6.72 -1.33 -20.48
C VAL A 133 -6.49 -0.32 -21.61
N LEU A 134 -5.24 -0.08 -21.99
CA LEU A 134 -4.93 0.87 -23.07
C LEU A 134 -5.49 0.42 -24.42
N SER A 135 -5.54 -0.89 -24.68
CA SER A 135 -6.18 -1.46 -25.87
C SER A 135 -7.69 -1.20 -25.86
N LEU A 136 -8.39 -1.48 -24.75
CA LEU A 136 -9.82 -1.15 -24.58
C LEU A 136 -10.06 0.34 -24.81
N LEU A 137 -9.30 1.21 -24.14
CA LEU A 137 -9.49 2.65 -24.26
C LEU A 137 -9.24 3.14 -25.69
N SER A 138 -8.29 2.55 -26.42
CA SER A 138 -8.08 2.88 -27.83
C SER A 138 -9.28 2.50 -28.70
N LYS A 139 -9.89 1.34 -28.46
CA LYS A 139 -11.12 0.91 -29.14
C LYS A 139 -12.26 1.88 -28.85
N LEU A 140 -12.53 2.15 -27.57
CA LEU A 140 -13.61 3.04 -27.15
C LEU A 140 -13.45 4.47 -27.69
N ARG A 141 -12.22 5.00 -27.75
CA ARG A 141 -11.96 6.31 -28.38
C ARG A 141 -12.23 6.32 -29.89
N ALA A 142 -12.02 5.22 -30.58
CA ALA A 142 -12.28 5.11 -32.02
C ALA A 142 -13.78 4.99 -32.33
N GLU A 143 -14.56 4.44 -31.40
CA GLU A 143 -16.01 4.26 -31.50
C GLU A 143 -16.80 5.49 -30.99
N ALA A 144 -16.17 6.34 -30.18
CA ALA A 144 -16.82 7.52 -29.61
C ALA A 144 -17.25 8.54 -30.67
N THR A 145 -18.44 9.12 -30.48
CA THR A 145 -18.99 10.20 -31.32
C THR A 145 -18.25 11.53 -31.15
N VAL A 146 -17.42 11.65 -30.11
CA VAL A 146 -16.62 12.83 -29.78
C VAL A 146 -15.13 12.47 -29.72
N THR A 147 -14.27 13.41 -30.10
CA THR A 147 -12.82 13.23 -29.98
C THR A 147 -12.40 13.24 -28.51
N LEU A 148 -11.91 12.11 -28.03
CA LEU A 148 -11.36 11.96 -26.68
C LEU A 148 -9.83 11.82 -26.74
N PRO A 149 -9.07 12.47 -25.84
CA PRO A 149 -7.62 12.30 -25.81
C PRO A 149 -7.23 10.93 -25.23
N ALA A 150 -6.02 10.47 -25.59
CA ALA A 150 -5.45 9.29 -24.96
C ALA A 150 -5.11 9.58 -23.47
N PRO A 151 -5.08 8.57 -22.59
CA PRO A 151 -4.81 8.80 -21.18
C PRO A 151 -3.34 9.15 -20.93
N ARG A 152 -3.08 9.88 -19.84
CA ARG A 152 -1.75 10.01 -19.23
C ARG A 152 -1.55 8.92 -18.19
N ILE A 153 -0.34 8.37 -18.08
CA ILE A 153 -0.03 7.31 -17.12
C ILE A 153 0.88 7.88 -16.04
N HIS A 154 0.38 7.96 -14.81
CA HIS A 154 1.06 8.57 -13.66
C HIS A 154 1.60 7.51 -12.73
N LYS A 155 2.84 7.69 -12.28
CA LYS A 155 3.49 6.78 -11.32
C LYS A 155 4.54 7.53 -10.51
N PHE A 156 4.70 7.16 -9.24
CA PHE A 156 5.89 7.53 -8.49
C PHE A 156 7.07 6.67 -8.96
N LEU A 157 8.13 7.29 -9.44
CA LEU A 157 9.17 6.56 -10.15
C LEU A 157 10.04 5.73 -9.21
N ASP A 158 10.41 4.53 -9.66
CA ASP A 158 11.38 3.62 -9.04
C ASP A 158 12.42 3.19 -10.07
N ALA A 159 13.69 3.43 -9.76
CA ALA A 159 14.78 3.18 -10.69
C ALA A 159 15.02 1.69 -10.96
N GLU A 160 14.60 0.80 -10.05
CA GLU A 160 14.83 -0.63 -10.17
C GLU A 160 13.79 -1.32 -11.06
N SER A 161 12.51 -1.02 -10.87
CA SER A 161 11.40 -1.72 -11.53
C SER A 161 10.82 -1.03 -12.76
N ASP A 162 10.88 0.31 -12.84
CA ASP A 162 10.30 1.05 -13.96
C ASP A 162 10.89 0.71 -15.34
N PRO A 163 12.19 0.35 -15.50
CA PRO A 163 12.72 0.02 -16.82
C PRO A 163 11.96 -1.08 -17.56
N ASP A 164 11.39 -2.07 -16.84
CA ASP A 164 10.62 -3.14 -17.46
C ASP A 164 9.21 -2.68 -17.87
N LEU A 165 8.54 -1.89 -17.03
CA LEU A 165 7.27 -1.25 -17.37
C LEU A 165 7.42 -0.31 -18.58
N VAL A 166 8.49 0.47 -18.62
CA VAL A 166 8.81 1.38 -19.73
C VAL A 166 8.99 0.61 -21.04
N LYS A 167 9.67 -0.55 -21.03
CA LYS A 167 9.80 -1.40 -22.22
C LYS A 167 8.44 -1.88 -22.73
N VAL A 168 7.54 -2.29 -21.83
CA VAL A 168 6.18 -2.69 -22.21
C VAL A 168 5.45 -1.52 -22.89
N LEU A 169 5.48 -0.33 -22.29
CA LEU A 169 4.81 0.85 -22.83
C LEU A 169 5.38 1.31 -24.17
N GLN A 170 6.69 1.21 -24.37
CA GLN A 170 7.34 1.55 -25.65
C GLN A 170 6.95 0.63 -26.81
N ASN A 171 6.50 -0.59 -26.51
CA ASN A 171 6.06 -1.56 -27.51
C ASN A 171 4.57 -1.41 -27.89
N LEU A 172 3.83 -0.52 -27.23
CA LEU A 172 2.42 -0.27 -27.54
C LEU A 172 2.25 0.61 -28.80
N PRO A 173 1.12 0.51 -29.51
CA PRO A 173 0.83 1.38 -30.66
C PRO A 173 0.92 2.88 -30.31
N LYS A 174 1.40 3.69 -31.26
CA LYS A 174 1.43 5.15 -31.09
C LYS A 174 0.02 5.70 -30.85
N GLY A 175 -0.11 6.64 -29.92
CA GLY A 175 -1.41 7.20 -29.52
C GLY A 175 -2.19 6.35 -28.52
N SER A 176 -1.61 5.26 -28.00
CA SER A 176 -2.22 4.49 -26.90
C SER A 176 -2.34 5.32 -25.62
N PHE A 177 -1.35 6.18 -25.35
CA PHE A 177 -1.27 7.09 -24.20
C PHE A 177 -0.52 8.38 -24.61
N ILE A 178 -0.60 9.40 -23.75
CA ILE A 178 0.15 10.66 -23.90
C ILE A 178 1.45 10.57 -23.08
N PRO A 179 2.65 10.64 -23.70
CA PRO A 179 3.91 10.66 -22.97
C PRO A 179 4.12 11.99 -22.22
N CYS A 180 4.92 11.95 -21.16
CA CYS A 180 5.41 13.14 -20.48
C CYS A 180 6.64 13.69 -21.21
N GLU A 181 6.64 14.98 -21.50
CA GLU A 181 7.80 15.69 -22.05
C GLU A 181 8.36 16.62 -20.98
N ASP A 182 9.53 16.30 -20.42
CA ASP A 182 10.23 17.16 -19.47
C ASP A 182 11.70 17.30 -19.87
N GLY A 183 12.18 18.55 -19.98
CA GLY A 183 13.57 18.84 -20.32
C GLY A 183 14.10 18.23 -21.64
N GLY A 184 13.22 17.94 -22.61
CA GLY A 184 13.59 17.35 -23.91
C GLY A 184 13.77 15.83 -23.91
N ARG A 185 13.47 15.14 -22.81
CA ARG A 185 13.35 13.67 -22.78
C ARG A 185 11.88 13.27 -22.66
N ALA A 186 11.42 12.48 -23.64
CA ALA A 186 10.10 11.87 -23.57
C ALA A 186 10.14 10.65 -22.64
N SER A 187 9.25 10.63 -21.66
CA SER A 187 9.00 9.49 -20.78
C SER A 187 7.58 8.98 -21.02
N PRO A 188 7.33 7.66 -21.08
CA PRO A 188 5.95 7.16 -21.15
C PRO A 188 5.18 7.39 -19.84
N LEU A 189 5.88 7.63 -18.73
CA LEU A 189 5.31 7.85 -17.41
C LEU A 189 5.38 9.33 -17.02
N TRP A 190 4.27 9.84 -16.49
CA TRP A 190 4.14 11.13 -15.83
C TRP A 190 4.58 10.98 -14.36
N PRO A 191 5.69 11.62 -13.95
CA PRO A 191 6.25 11.42 -12.62
C PRO A 191 5.37 12.08 -11.56
N LEU A 192 4.95 11.28 -10.58
CA LEU A 192 4.30 11.78 -9.37
C LEU A 192 5.34 12.18 -8.32
N ARG A 193 4.93 13.07 -7.42
CA ARG A 193 5.72 13.52 -6.26
C ARG A 193 4.83 13.60 -5.05
N GLU A 194 5.42 13.51 -3.86
CA GLU A 194 4.73 13.80 -2.59
C GLU A 194 3.99 15.15 -2.71
N GLY A 195 2.71 15.15 -2.33
CA GLY A 195 1.84 16.34 -2.37
C GLY A 195 1.33 16.75 -3.75
N SER A 196 1.81 16.14 -4.85
CA SER A 196 1.25 16.41 -6.18
C SER A 196 -0.24 16.04 -6.23
N THR A 197 -1.04 16.76 -7.03
CA THR A 197 -2.49 16.52 -7.12
C THR A 197 -2.89 16.23 -8.57
N VAL A 198 -3.56 15.10 -8.79
CA VAL A 198 -4.25 14.79 -10.05
C VAL A 198 -5.68 15.33 -9.94
N LYS A 199 -6.00 16.33 -10.75
CA LYS A 199 -7.31 17.00 -10.74
C LYS A 199 -8.21 16.45 -11.83
N ILE A 200 -9.45 16.16 -11.47
CA ILE A 200 -10.54 15.77 -12.35
C ILE A 200 -11.52 16.94 -12.35
N THR A 201 -11.67 17.61 -13.50
CA THR A 201 -12.55 18.78 -13.62
C THR A 201 -13.71 18.46 -14.56
N GLY A 202 -14.92 18.52 -14.03
CA GLY A 202 -16.16 18.50 -14.80
C GLY A 202 -16.76 19.90 -14.92
N PRO A 203 -17.97 20.04 -15.49
CA PRO A 203 -18.62 21.33 -15.70
C PRO A 203 -18.85 22.11 -14.40
N ASP A 204 -19.43 21.45 -13.39
CA ASP A 204 -19.91 22.10 -12.16
C ASP A 204 -19.21 21.61 -10.89
N ALA A 205 -18.35 20.60 -11.02
CA ALA A 205 -17.67 19.97 -9.89
C ALA A 205 -16.26 19.55 -10.26
N SER A 206 -15.41 19.40 -9.24
CA SER A 206 -14.09 18.80 -9.37
C SER A 206 -13.89 17.69 -8.36
N SER A 207 -12.91 16.84 -8.63
CA SER A 207 -12.38 15.84 -7.70
C SER A 207 -10.86 15.88 -7.75
N SER A 208 -10.23 15.71 -6.60
CA SER A 208 -8.79 15.93 -6.43
C SER A 208 -8.18 14.73 -5.73
N LEU A 209 -7.22 14.08 -6.39
CA LEU A 209 -6.43 12.99 -5.81
C LEU A 209 -5.04 13.54 -5.45
N GLN A 210 -4.83 13.82 -4.16
CA GLN A 210 -3.55 14.24 -3.64
C GLN A 210 -2.67 13.02 -3.35
N VAL A 211 -1.44 13.03 -3.85
CA VAL A 211 -0.46 11.96 -3.68
C VAL A 211 0.20 12.05 -2.30
N LEU A 212 0.15 10.95 -1.56
CA LEU A 212 0.97 10.71 -0.37
C LEU A 212 1.97 9.61 -0.70
N HIS A 213 3.27 9.94 -0.73
CA HIS A 213 4.31 8.92 -0.88
C HIS A 213 4.39 8.09 0.39
N THR A 214 4.11 6.81 0.28
CA THR A 214 3.94 5.90 1.41
C THR A 214 4.83 4.67 1.25
N PRO A 215 6.17 4.86 1.20
CA PRO A 215 7.09 3.75 1.04
C PRO A 215 7.01 2.79 2.22
N GLY A 216 7.43 1.56 1.97
CA GLY A 216 7.51 0.51 2.98
C GLY A 216 7.01 -0.80 2.43
N HIS A 217 5.79 -0.81 1.85
CA HIS A 217 5.33 -1.95 1.06
C HIS A 217 6.26 -2.18 -0.13
N THR A 218 6.44 -1.14 -0.94
CA THR A 218 7.51 -0.99 -1.93
C THR A 218 8.06 0.44 -1.86
N ALA A 219 9.21 0.69 -2.48
CA ALA A 219 9.84 2.02 -2.48
C ALA A 219 9.03 3.10 -3.21
N ASP A 220 8.30 2.73 -4.27
CA ASP A 220 7.44 3.62 -5.06
C ASP A 220 6.01 3.75 -4.56
N HIS A 221 5.65 3.07 -3.47
CA HIS A 221 4.25 3.00 -3.06
C HIS A 221 3.66 4.37 -2.74
N ILE A 222 2.46 4.64 -3.26
CA ILE A 222 1.67 5.82 -2.94
C ILE A 222 0.27 5.47 -2.43
N CYS A 223 -0.23 6.31 -1.53
CA CYS A 223 -1.67 6.40 -1.24
C CYS A 223 -2.22 7.65 -1.93
N LEU A 224 -3.49 7.65 -2.27
CA LEU A 224 -4.17 8.80 -2.89
C LEU A 224 -5.28 9.29 -1.98
N LEU A 225 -5.20 10.55 -1.56
CA LEU A 225 -6.23 11.19 -0.78
C LEU A 225 -7.25 11.85 -1.72
N LEU A 226 -8.48 11.33 -1.73
CA LEU A 226 -9.62 11.97 -2.39
C LEU A 226 -10.17 13.07 -1.49
N THR A 227 -9.76 14.30 -1.75
CA THR A 227 -9.96 15.45 -0.85
C THR A 227 -11.44 15.73 -0.58
N GLU A 228 -12.29 15.65 -1.61
CA GLU A 228 -13.71 16.00 -1.50
C GLU A 228 -14.50 14.99 -0.65
N GLU A 229 -14.06 13.73 -0.61
CA GLU A 229 -14.66 12.71 0.26
C GLU A 229 -13.90 12.50 1.57
N LYS A 230 -12.71 13.08 1.71
CA LYS A 230 -11.76 12.81 2.79
C LYS A 230 -11.50 11.30 2.95
N THR A 231 -11.38 10.61 1.82
CA THR A 231 -11.20 9.16 1.74
C THR A 231 -9.80 8.85 1.21
N LEU A 232 -9.15 7.84 1.77
CA LEU A 232 -7.82 7.43 1.35
C LEU A 232 -7.89 6.15 0.51
N LEU A 233 -7.43 6.20 -0.73
CA LEU A 233 -7.13 5.00 -1.51
C LEU A 233 -5.76 4.51 -1.07
N THR A 234 -5.70 3.33 -0.46
CA THR A 234 -4.52 2.90 0.30
C THR A 234 -3.57 2.01 -0.47
N GLY A 235 -3.91 1.58 -1.70
CA GLY A 235 -3.14 0.56 -2.40
C GLY A 235 -2.96 -0.67 -1.50
N ASP A 236 -1.71 -1.13 -1.40
CA ASP A 236 -1.29 -2.23 -0.52
C ASP A 236 -0.76 -1.77 0.83
N HIS A 237 -0.84 -0.48 1.13
CA HIS A 237 -0.40 0.07 2.42
C HIS A 237 -1.27 -0.42 3.58
N VAL A 238 -2.59 -0.46 3.38
CA VAL A 238 -3.58 -1.01 4.32
C VAL A 238 -4.60 -1.79 3.52
N LEU A 239 -4.88 -3.02 3.92
CA LEU A 239 -5.83 -3.92 3.26
C LEU A 239 -7.18 -3.91 3.98
N GLY A 240 -8.25 -4.23 3.24
CA GLY A 240 -9.60 -4.37 3.77
C GLY A 240 -9.80 -5.61 4.65
N GLN A 241 -8.88 -6.56 4.58
CA GLN A 241 -8.87 -7.75 5.43
C GLN A 241 -7.43 -8.20 5.68
N GLY A 242 -7.16 -8.67 6.90
CA GLY A 242 -5.84 -9.19 7.27
C GLY A 242 -4.80 -8.08 7.39
N THR A 243 -3.56 -8.40 7.06
CA THR A 243 -2.42 -7.47 7.12
C THR A 243 -1.61 -7.52 5.83
N THR A 244 -0.97 -6.41 5.48
CA THR A 244 -0.06 -6.34 4.33
C THR A 244 1.35 -6.86 4.62
N VAL A 245 2.11 -7.14 3.56
CA VAL A 245 3.55 -7.39 3.55
C VAL A 245 4.32 -6.11 3.25
N PHE A 246 5.61 -6.05 3.58
CA PHE A 246 6.43 -4.87 3.33
C PHE A 246 7.91 -5.21 3.17
N GLU A 247 8.61 -4.45 2.32
CA GLU A 247 10.05 -4.51 2.10
C GLU A 247 10.83 -3.76 3.20
N ASP A 248 10.27 -2.67 3.73
CA ASP A 248 10.87 -1.82 4.77
C ASP A 248 9.84 -1.42 5.85
N LEU A 249 9.98 -2.00 7.04
CA LEU A 249 9.08 -1.74 8.17
C LEU A 249 9.22 -0.31 8.73
N THR A 250 10.42 0.27 8.72
CA THR A 250 10.65 1.62 9.24
C THR A 250 9.92 2.65 8.38
N ALA A 251 10.12 2.56 7.07
CA ALA A 251 9.41 3.38 6.09
C ALA A 251 7.90 3.15 6.19
N TYR A 252 7.47 1.89 6.29
CA TYR A 252 6.05 1.52 6.42
C TYR A 252 5.39 2.16 7.65
N MET A 253 6.01 2.09 8.83
CA MET A 253 5.47 2.70 10.04
C MET A 253 5.43 4.23 9.96
N SER A 254 6.44 4.86 9.33
CA SER A 254 6.41 6.31 9.06
C SER A 254 5.25 6.68 8.14
N SER A 255 5.02 5.87 7.09
CA SER A 255 3.90 6.00 6.16
C SER A 255 2.54 5.83 6.86
N LEU A 256 2.37 4.87 7.77
CA LEU A 256 1.16 4.74 8.60
C LEU A 256 0.88 6.01 9.43
N ARG A 257 1.92 6.57 10.08
CA ARG A 257 1.81 7.83 10.83
C ARG A 257 1.48 9.02 9.93
N LYS A 258 2.04 9.07 8.72
CA LYS A 258 1.74 10.10 7.72
C LYS A 258 0.26 10.05 7.31
N CYS A 259 -0.25 8.89 6.92
CA CYS A 259 -1.66 8.73 6.57
C CYS A 259 -2.60 9.06 7.73
N SER A 260 -2.24 8.65 8.95
CA SER A 260 -3.03 8.97 10.15
C SER A 260 -3.12 10.48 10.36
N ARG A 261 -1.99 11.20 10.30
CA ARG A 261 -1.95 12.67 10.41
C ARG A 261 -2.76 13.36 9.31
N ALA A 262 -2.65 12.90 8.06
CA ALA A 262 -3.42 13.47 6.96
C ALA A 262 -4.94 13.36 7.18
N LEU A 263 -5.43 12.23 7.70
CA LEU A 263 -6.85 12.07 8.03
C LEU A 263 -7.27 12.82 9.30
N GLU A 264 -6.37 13.03 10.26
CA GLU A 264 -6.59 13.88 11.42
C GLU A 264 -6.79 15.34 11.01
N GLU A 265 -5.91 15.88 10.17
CA GLU A 265 -5.95 17.26 9.67
C GLU A 265 -7.24 17.58 8.89
N LEU A 266 -7.72 16.63 8.08
CA LEU A 266 -8.98 16.80 7.34
C LEU A 266 -10.23 16.69 8.21
N GLY A 267 -10.14 16.04 9.37
CA GLY A 267 -11.29 15.65 10.16
C GLY A 267 -12.17 14.58 9.49
N PRO A 268 -13.31 14.22 10.13
CA PRO A 268 -14.20 13.15 9.65
C PRO A 268 -14.86 13.45 8.29
N SER A 269 -15.26 12.38 7.59
CA SER A 269 -16.04 12.44 6.34
C SER A 269 -17.53 12.62 6.68
N SER A 270 -17.95 13.88 6.89
CA SER A 270 -19.29 14.22 7.39
C SER A 270 -19.57 13.62 8.79
N ALA A 271 -20.66 12.86 8.96
CA ALA A 271 -21.11 12.27 10.23
C ALA A 271 -20.39 10.96 10.64
N SER A 272 -19.47 10.45 9.81
CA SER A 272 -18.72 9.21 10.05
C SER A 272 -17.21 9.42 9.98
N GLU A 273 -16.45 8.43 10.45
CA GLU A 273 -14.99 8.40 10.30
C GLU A 273 -14.57 8.43 8.81
N ASN A 274 -13.29 8.68 8.53
CA ASN A 274 -12.76 8.61 7.18
C ASN A 274 -12.73 7.16 6.69
N ARG A 275 -13.16 6.93 5.45
CA ARG A 275 -13.10 5.61 4.82
C ARG A 275 -11.71 5.35 4.22
N LEU A 276 -11.34 4.07 4.10
CA LEU A 276 -10.22 3.62 3.27
C LEU A 276 -10.72 2.73 2.13
N TYR A 277 -10.15 2.94 0.95
CA TYR A 277 -10.37 2.17 -0.27
C TYR A 277 -9.09 1.38 -0.60
N PRO A 278 -8.96 0.14 -0.09
CA PRO A 278 -7.77 -0.68 -0.25
C PRO A 278 -7.70 -1.34 -1.62
N ALA A 279 -6.51 -1.69 -2.09
CA ALA A 279 -6.40 -2.47 -3.32
C ALA A 279 -6.86 -3.92 -3.13
N HIS A 280 -6.92 -4.45 -1.91
CA HIS A 280 -7.48 -5.78 -1.67
C HIS A 280 -8.43 -5.80 -0.47
N GLY A 281 -9.52 -6.55 -0.61
CA GLY A 281 -10.53 -6.72 0.43
C GLY A 281 -11.63 -5.65 0.41
N LEU A 282 -12.37 -5.56 1.51
CA LEU A 282 -13.54 -4.68 1.63
C LEU A 282 -13.15 -3.23 1.90
N VAL A 283 -14.09 -2.31 1.68
CA VAL A 283 -13.98 -0.93 2.16
C VAL A 283 -13.82 -0.93 3.69
N VAL A 284 -12.94 -0.07 4.20
CA VAL A 284 -12.76 0.13 5.63
C VAL A 284 -13.52 1.38 6.05
N GLU A 285 -14.58 1.21 6.83
CA GLU A 285 -15.43 2.33 7.27
C GLU A 285 -14.80 3.18 8.39
N GLU A 286 -14.04 2.54 9.29
CA GLU A 286 -13.32 3.19 10.41
C GLU A 286 -11.82 3.30 10.09
N GLY A 287 -11.46 4.21 9.17
CA GLY A 287 -10.13 4.25 8.58
C GLY A 287 -8.99 4.67 9.53
N LYS A 288 -9.20 5.65 10.41
CA LYS A 288 -8.17 6.06 11.39
C LYS A 288 -7.94 4.95 12.42
N LYS A 289 -9.03 4.31 12.87
CA LYS A 289 -8.96 3.14 13.75
C LYS A 289 -8.17 2.01 13.09
N MET A 290 -8.40 1.71 11.82
CA MET A 290 -7.64 0.68 11.10
C MET A 290 -6.15 1.03 10.97
N LEU A 291 -5.82 2.28 10.59
CA LEU A 291 -4.43 2.74 10.53
C LEU A 291 -3.73 2.62 11.90
N LYS A 292 -4.44 2.99 12.97
CA LYS A 292 -3.95 2.84 14.35
C LYS A 292 -3.75 1.38 14.73
N GLN A 293 -4.71 0.49 14.43
CA GLN A 293 -4.59 -0.94 14.69
C GLN A 293 -3.38 -1.55 13.98
N TYR A 294 -3.15 -1.18 12.73
CA TYR A 294 -1.97 -1.59 11.97
C TYR A 294 -0.67 -1.13 12.65
N LEU A 295 -0.60 0.14 13.04
CA LEU A 295 0.58 0.69 13.71
C LEU A 295 0.82 0.03 15.09
N ASP A 296 -0.21 -0.05 15.92
CA ASP A 296 -0.16 -0.66 17.26
C ASP A 296 0.32 -2.11 17.16
N HIS A 297 -0.21 -2.88 16.22
CA HIS A 297 0.22 -4.26 16.01
C HIS A 297 1.72 -4.38 15.74
N ARG A 298 2.31 -3.46 14.94
CA ARG A 298 3.76 -3.46 14.67
C ARG A 298 4.56 -3.04 15.90
N LEU A 299 4.11 -2.03 16.63
CA LEU A 299 4.78 -1.57 17.85
C LEU A 299 4.74 -2.63 18.96
N GLU A 300 3.63 -3.34 19.11
CA GLU A 300 3.50 -4.47 20.04
C GLU A 300 4.47 -5.59 19.70
N ARG A 301 4.59 -5.95 18.40
CA ARG A 301 5.54 -6.97 17.98
C ARG A 301 6.98 -6.55 18.23
N GLU A 302 7.32 -5.29 17.95
CA GLU A 302 8.64 -4.74 18.26
C GLU A 302 8.94 -4.81 19.76
N ALA A 303 7.98 -4.45 20.62
CA ALA A 303 8.12 -4.54 22.07
C ALA A 303 8.35 -5.99 22.54
N GLN A 304 7.63 -6.96 21.98
CA GLN A 304 7.82 -8.38 22.27
C GLN A 304 9.23 -8.86 21.88
N VAL A 305 9.75 -8.42 20.73
CA VAL A 305 11.11 -8.77 20.29
C VAL A 305 12.15 -8.21 21.25
N VAL A 306 12.00 -6.95 21.67
CA VAL A 306 12.93 -6.35 22.63
C VAL A 306 12.85 -7.00 24.00
N GLU A 307 11.65 -7.35 24.47
CA GLU A 307 11.50 -8.05 25.75
C GLU A 307 12.13 -9.44 25.72
N LEU A 308 11.98 -10.18 24.61
CA LEU A 308 12.65 -11.46 24.42
C LEU A 308 14.18 -11.30 24.46
N LEU A 309 14.73 -10.30 23.78
CA LEU A 309 16.16 -10.03 23.73
C LEU A 309 16.79 -9.60 25.08
N LYS A 310 15.98 -9.20 26.06
CA LYS A 310 16.45 -8.99 27.45
C LYS A 310 16.68 -10.30 28.20
N THR A 311 16.11 -11.40 27.70
CA THR A 311 16.26 -12.74 28.29
C THR A 311 17.38 -13.52 27.58
N SER A 312 17.71 -14.70 28.11
CA SER A 312 18.68 -15.61 27.50
C SER A 312 17.96 -16.81 26.88
N PRO A 313 18.42 -17.32 25.73
CA PRO A 313 17.87 -18.57 25.19
C PRO A 313 18.21 -19.75 26.13
N ASP A 314 17.31 -20.73 26.22
CA ASP A 314 17.39 -21.85 27.17
C ASP A 314 18.67 -22.71 27.05
N SER A 315 19.49 -22.50 26.01
CA SER A 315 20.70 -23.27 25.67
C SER A 315 22.02 -22.49 25.77
N SER A 316 22.05 -21.25 26.26
CA SER A 316 23.31 -20.48 26.33
C SER A 316 24.06 -20.71 27.65
N SER A 317 25.07 -21.58 27.61
CA SER A 317 26.14 -21.62 28.61
C SER A 317 27.35 -20.84 28.10
N ASP A 318 27.29 -19.50 28.08
CA ASP A 318 28.51 -18.72 28.24
C ASP A 318 28.24 -17.25 28.58
N GLY A 319 28.82 -16.81 29.70
CA GLY A 319 28.74 -15.46 30.23
C GLY A 319 29.90 -14.58 29.74
N THR A 320 30.22 -14.63 28.45
CA THR A 320 31.25 -13.74 27.90
C THR A 320 30.63 -12.39 27.61
N SER A 321 30.92 -11.39 28.45
CA SER A 321 30.49 -10.01 28.28
C SER A 321 31.09 -9.41 27.00
N SER A 322 30.42 -9.56 25.87
CA SER A 322 30.79 -8.92 24.61
C SER A 322 30.42 -7.43 24.63
N THR A 323 31.27 -6.60 24.02
CA THR A 323 31.02 -5.17 23.84
C THR A 323 30.98 -4.79 22.35
N VAL A 324 30.34 -3.67 22.04
CA VAL A 324 30.32 -3.09 20.68
C VAL A 324 30.49 -1.58 20.77
N THR A 325 31.25 -1.00 19.86
CA THR A 325 31.38 0.46 19.73
C THR A 325 30.36 0.99 18.74
N ILE A 326 29.56 1.99 19.15
CA ILE A 326 28.57 2.68 18.31
C ILE A 326 28.79 4.18 18.47
N ALA A 327 28.97 4.93 17.38
CA ALA A 327 29.26 6.36 17.42
C ALA A 327 30.41 6.75 18.38
N GLY A 328 31.42 5.88 18.52
CA GLY A 328 32.56 6.08 19.43
C GLY A 328 32.33 5.69 20.90
N GLU A 329 31.11 5.29 21.29
CA GLU A 329 30.79 4.84 22.64
C GLU A 329 30.76 3.31 22.74
N GLU A 330 31.33 2.75 23.82
CA GLU A 330 31.34 1.30 24.05
C GLU A 330 30.10 0.85 24.84
N HIS A 331 29.30 -0.03 24.23
CA HIS A 331 28.11 -0.61 24.83
C HIS A 331 28.30 -2.09 25.13
N ARG A 332 27.63 -2.59 26.17
CA ARG A 332 27.56 -4.02 26.45
C ARG A 332 26.49 -4.68 25.59
N LEU A 333 26.69 -5.95 25.26
CA LEU A 333 25.71 -6.77 24.56
C LEU A 333 25.01 -7.71 25.53
N GLY A 334 23.69 -7.86 25.34
CA GLY A 334 22.91 -8.91 25.98
C GLY A 334 23.20 -10.30 25.38
N SER A 335 22.41 -11.30 25.79
CA SER A 335 22.48 -12.63 25.21
C SER A 335 22.13 -12.63 23.73
N SER A 336 22.84 -13.46 22.95
CA SER A 336 22.55 -13.62 21.52
C SER A 336 21.33 -14.51 21.29
N TRP A 337 20.50 -14.12 20.34
CA TRP A 337 19.35 -14.86 19.86
C TRP A 337 19.40 -15.01 18.35
N LYS A 338 19.08 -16.20 17.86
CA LYS A 338 18.81 -16.45 16.44
C LYS A 338 17.35 -16.24 16.12
N ILE A 339 17.03 -15.80 14.90
CA ILE A 339 15.63 -15.63 14.46
C ILE A 339 14.87 -16.95 14.55
N ARG A 340 15.49 -18.09 14.20
CA ARG A 340 14.85 -19.41 14.38
C ARG A 340 14.38 -19.64 15.82
N GLN A 341 15.21 -19.29 16.81
CA GLN A 341 14.85 -19.43 18.23
C GLN A 341 13.73 -18.47 18.62
N MET A 342 13.79 -17.23 18.13
CA MET A 342 12.74 -16.23 18.34
C MET A 342 11.40 -16.67 17.77
N VAL A 343 11.37 -17.26 16.56
CA VAL A 343 10.15 -17.81 15.96
C VAL A 343 9.55 -18.89 16.86
N LEU A 344 10.36 -19.86 17.29
CA LEU A 344 9.91 -20.95 18.15
C LEU A 344 9.33 -20.47 19.49
N LYS A 345 9.86 -19.38 20.06
CA LYS A 345 9.32 -18.79 21.29
C LYS A 345 8.07 -17.94 21.05
N LEU A 346 8.16 -16.93 20.17
CA LEU A 346 7.12 -15.92 19.98
C LEU A 346 5.92 -16.40 19.16
N TYR A 347 6.10 -17.44 18.35
CA TYR A 347 5.08 -18.00 17.46
C TYR A 347 4.78 -19.47 17.77
N SER A 348 5.08 -19.94 18.98
CA SER A 348 4.83 -21.32 19.44
C SER A 348 3.38 -21.79 19.27
N ASN A 349 2.41 -20.88 19.30
CA ASN A 349 0.99 -21.18 19.14
C ASN A 349 0.50 -21.12 17.67
N TYR A 350 1.39 -20.87 16.71
CA TYR A 350 1.08 -20.81 15.28
C TYR A 350 1.52 -22.10 14.58
N PRO A 351 0.85 -22.52 13.50
CA PRO A 351 1.25 -23.68 12.72
C PRO A 351 2.60 -23.43 12.01
N GLU A 352 3.42 -24.47 11.92
CA GLU A 352 4.82 -24.39 11.44
C GLU A 352 4.94 -23.87 10.00
N ASN A 353 3.92 -24.06 9.16
CA ASN A 353 3.91 -23.55 7.80
C ASN A 353 3.93 -22.00 7.73
N LEU A 354 3.62 -21.31 8.83
CA LEU A 354 3.72 -19.85 8.93
C LEU A 354 5.08 -19.37 9.44
N PHE A 355 5.96 -20.26 9.90
CA PHE A 355 7.26 -19.89 10.45
C PHE A 355 8.16 -19.16 9.46
N PRO A 356 8.19 -19.48 8.15
CA PRO A 356 8.95 -18.69 7.18
C PRO A 356 8.47 -17.23 7.12
N ALA A 357 7.15 -17.00 7.12
CA ALA A 357 6.59 -15.64 7.13
C ALA A 357 6.90 -14.91 8.45
N ALA A 358 6.78 -15.60 9.59
CA ALA A 358 7.14 -15.06 10.89
C ALA A 358 8.63 -14.68 10.98
N ALA A 359 9.52 -15.52 10.44
CA ALA A 359 10.96 -15.25 10.39
C ALA A 359 11.28 -14.00 9.56
N ARG A 360 10.62 -13.83 8.40
CA ARG A 360 10.74 -12.61 7.58
C ARG A 360 10.28 -11.37 8.34
N GLY A 361 9.13 -11.44 9.00
CA GLY A 361 8.62 -10.34 9.82
C GLY A 361 9.57 -9.97 10.97
N LEU A 362 10.09 -10.96 11.70
CA LEU A 362 11.09 -10.75 12.75
C LEU A 362 12.38 -10.14 12.22
N TYR A 363 12.86 -10.59 11.05
CA TYR A 363 14.01 -9.99 10.40
C TYR A 363 13.79 -8.49 10.19
N LEU A 364 12.65 -8.09 9.62
CA LEU A 364 12.30 -6.67 9.41
C LEU A 364 12.25 -5.87 10.72
N HIS A 365 11.68 -6.42 11.79
CA HIS A 365 11.73 -5.78 13.11
C HIS A 365 13.16 -5.59 13.63
N LEU A 366 14.01 -6.61 13.49
CA LEU A 366 15.41 -6.54 13.90
C LEU A 366 16.20 -5.52 13.07
N ARG A 367 15.93 -5.42 11.77
CA ARG A 367 16.49 -4.37 10.91
C ARG A 367 16.12 -2.99 11.47
N THR A 368 14.81 -2.73 11.68
CA THR A 368 14.32 -1.46 12.23
C THR A 368 14.96 -1.13 13.56
N LEU A 369 15.06 -2.08 14.48
CA LEU A 369 15.69 -1.90 15.79
C LEU A 369 17.21 -1.70 15.73
N SER A 370 17.86 -2.12 14.64
CA SER A 370 19.29 -1.96 14.42
C SER A 370 19.66 -0.65 13.71
N SER A 371 18.71 -0.01 13.04
CA SER A 371 18.84 1.35 12.51
C SER A 371 18.63 2.37 13.64
N PRO A 372 19.38 3.48 13.67
CA PRO A 372 19.06 4.58 14.58
C PRO A 372 17.76 5.24 14.13
N ASP A 373 17.03 5.77 15.10
CA ASP A 373 15.98 6.73 14.79
C ASP A 373 16.61 8.12 14.75
N ALA A 374 17.10 8.52 13.58
CA ALA A 374 17.76 9.81 13.41
C ALA A 374 16.80 10.98 13.68
N GLU A 375 15.50 10.83 13.36
CA GLU A 375 14.49 11.86 13.63
C GLU A 375 14.29 12.08 15.12
N GLN A 376 14.37 11.02 15.93
CA GLN A 376 14.18 11.07 17.38
C GLN A 376 15.50 11.06 18.17
N GLY A 377 16.65 11.09 17.48
CA GLY A 377 17.98 11.01 18.08
C GLY A 377 18.22 9.73 18.91
N ARG A 378 17.51 8.63 18.62
CA ARG A 378 17.64 7.39 19.41
C ARG A 378 18.72 6.49 18.80
N ALA A 379 19.63 6.02 19.65
CA ALA A 379 20.59 5.00 19.28
C ALA A 379 19.89 3.67 18.91
N SER A 380 20.58 2.85 18.11
CA SER A 380 20.16 1.48 17.81
C SER A 380 19.91 0.70 19.10
N ARG A 381 18.83 -0.09 19.12
CA ARG A 381 18.46 -0.92 20.29
C ARG A 381 19.05 -2.32 20.20
N VAL A 382 19.30 -2.81 18.98
CA VAL A 382 19.75 -4.19 18.71
C VAL A 382 20.94 -4.17 17.75
N ARG A 383 21.82 -5.18 17.85
CA ARG A 383 22.96 -5.38 16.95
C ARG A 383 22.96 -6.82 16.41
N CYS A 384 23.25 -6.99 15.12
CA CYS A 384 23.63 -8.29 14.55
C CYS A 384 25.14 -8.51 14.75
N LEU A 385 25.54 -9.70 15.21
CA LEU A 385 26.92 -10.03 15.56
C LEU A 385 27.81 -10.38 14.35
N GLN A 386 27.36 -10.10 13.11
CA GLN A 386 28.12 -10.24 11.86
C GLN A 386 28.93 -11.56 11.75
N THR A 387 28.31 -12.67 12.15
CA THR A 387 28.95 -13.98 12.28
C THR A 387 29.28 -14.65 10.95
N THR A 388 28.68 -14.19 9.84
CA THR A 388 28.88 -14.75 8.49
C THR A 388 29.28 -13.69 7.46
N SER A 389 29.69 -14.13 6.26
CA SER A 389 30.01 -13.22 5.15
C SER A 389 28.78 -12.43 4.69
N PHE A 390 27.58 -13.03 4.64
CA PHE A 390 26.33 -12.31 4.36
C PHE A 390 26.08 -11.17 5.33
N ALA A 391 26.24 -11.43 6.63
CA ALA A 391 26.06 -10.39 7.64
C ALA A 391 27.08 -9.24 7.54
N ARG A 392 28.23 -9.50 6.90
CA ARG A 392 29.29 -8.52 6.64
C ARG A 392 29.17 -7.82 5.28
N ARG A 393 28.33 -8.30 4.35
CA ARG A 393 28.18 -7.71 3.00
C ARG A 393 27.75 -6.22 3.04
N GLY A 394 26.99 -5.82 4.05
CA GLY A 394 26.54 -4.42 4.21
C GLY A 394 27.58 -3.46 4.81
N SER A 395 28.72 -3.93 5.31
CA SER A 395 29.68 -3.07 6.04
C SER A 395 30.86 -2.58 5.22
N ALA A 396 31.05 -3.05 3.98
CA ALA A 396 32.23 -2.71 3.18
C ALA A 396 32.15 -1.34 2.47
N GLU A 397 30.94 -0.77 2.30
CA GLU A 397 30.70 0.42 1.47
C GLU A 397 30.03 1.60 2.21
N ALA A 398 29.55 1.41 3.45
CA ALA A 398 28.88 2.45 4.22
C ALA A 398 29.87 3.22 5.11
N ALA A 399 30.41 4.32 4.57
CA ALA A 399 31.23 5.25 5.33
C ALA A 399 30.37 6.03 6.34
N GLN A 400 30.70 5.85 7.63
CA GLN A 400 30.33 6.68 8.80
C GLN A 400 28.89 6.52 9.34
N ASP A 401 28.77 5.90 10.54
CA ASP A 401 27.64 5.85 11.50
C ASP A 401 26.21 5.77 10.89
N VAL A 402 25.46 4.66 10.96
CA VAL A 402 25.03 3.85 12.11
C VAL A 402 24.43 2.52 11.59
N GLY A 403 24.47 1.42 12.35
CA GLY A 403 23.56 0.26 12.12
C GLY A 403 23.93 -0.72 10.99
N ASN A 404 25.02 -1.50 11.17
CA ASN A 404 25.45 -2.59 10.27
C ASN A 404 24.47 -3.79 10.27
N CYS A 405 23.23 -3.57 9.85
CA CYS A 405 22.30 -4.63 9.53
C CYS A 405 22.75 -5.32 8.22
N PRO A 406 22.68 -6.65 8.12
CA PRO A 406 22.88 -7.34 6.83
C PRO A 406 21.92 -6.78 5.76
N PRO A 407 22.20 -6.91 4.46
CA PRO A 407 21.25 -6.52 3.40
C PRO A 407 19.97 -7.39 3.44
N MET A 408 18.92 -7.01 2.70
CA MET A 408 17.75 -7.88 2.55
C MET A 408 18.14 -9.18 1.82
N PRO A 409 17.73 -10.36 2.31
CA PRO A 409 17.92 -11.61 1.58
C PRO A 409 17.20 -11.59 0.24
N ARG A 410 17.90 -11.99 -0.82
CA ARG A 410 17.43 -12.02 -2.22
C ARG A 410 17.12 -13.42 -2.74
N SER A 411 17.41 -14.45 -1.95
CA SER A 411 17.20 -15.85 -2.33
C SER A 411 16.87 -16.72 -1.12
N ASP A 412 16.30 -17.90 -1.35
CA ASP A 412 15.98 -18.84 -0.26
C ASP A 412 17.20 -19.25 0.57
N PRO A 413 18.39 -19.52 -0.01
CA PRO A 413 19.59 -19.77 0.78
C PRO A 413 19.98 -18.59 1.70
N GLU A 414 19.85 -17.36 1.21
CA GLU A 414 20.11 -16.16 2.04
C GLU A 414 19.08 -16.01 3.15
N TRP A 415 17.82 -16.39 2.92
CA TRP A 415 16.80 -16.42 3.98
C TRP A 415 17.14 -17.46 5.06
N VAL A 416 17.61 -18.65 4.66
CA VAL A 416 18.07 -19.68 5.61
C VAL A 416 19.25 -19.16 6.42
N GLU A 417 20.23 -18.49 5.79
CA GLU A 417 21.36 -17.89 6.50
C GLU A 417 20.91 -16.76 7.46
N ALA A 418 20.01 -15.88 7.01
CA ALA A 418 19.46 -14.81 7.82
C ALA A 418 18.80 -15.32 9.11
N MET A 419 18.16 -16.50 9.05
CA MET A 419 17.54 -17.13 10.21
C MET A 419 18.53 -17.59 11.29
N GLU A 420 19.77 -17.85 10.89
CA GLU A 420 20.86 -18.33 11.75
C GLU A 420 21.75 -17.20 12.28
N LEU A 421 21.49 -15.96 11.89
CA LEU A 421 22.25 -14.82 12.39
C LEU A 421 21.97 -14.57 13.87
N ASP A 422 23.04 -14.20 14.56
CA ASP A 422 23.06 -13.84 15.97
C ASP A 422 22.70 -12.36 16.16
N TRP A 423 21.69 -12.10 16.99
CA TRP A 423 21.21 -10.77 17.34
C TRP A 423 21.21 -10.57 18.84
N ALA A 424 21.69 -9.42 19.30
CA ALA A 424 21.76 -9.11 20.72
C ALA A 424 21.27 -7.69 21.01
N LEU A 425 20.65 -7.50 22.18
CA LEU A 425 20.26 -6.19 22.68
C LEU A 425 21.51 -5.38 23.02
N ILE A 426 21.51 -4.09 22.67
CA ILE A 426 22.51 -3.13 23.12
C ILE A 426 22.08 -2.65 24.51
N VAL A 427 22.90 -2.95 25.52
CA VAL A 427 22.64 -2.59 26.91
C VAL A 427 23.39 -1.28 27.21
N PRO A 428 22.67 -0.20 27.61
CA PRO A 428 23.32 1.03 28.04
C PRO A 428 24.28 0.75 29.19
N GLN A 429 25.44 1.41 29.23
CA GLN A 429 26.24 1.43 30.45
C GLN A 429 25.37 2.05 31.54
N SER A 430 25.08 1.30 32.61
CA SER A 430 24.35 1.85 33.75
C SER A 430 25.10 3.10 34.22
N SER A 431 24.42 4.25 34.27
CA SER A 431 24.90 5.41 35.01
C SER A 431 25.28 4.91 36.41
N GLN A 432 26.56 5.05 36.76
CA GLN A 432 27.07 4.67 38.06
C GLN A 432 26.11 5.23 39.12
N GLN A 433 25.59 4.33 39.95
CA GLN A 433 24.86 4.69 41.16
C GLN A 433 25.65 5.78 41.89
N ALA A 434 25.07 6.96 42.02
CA ALA A 434 25.55 7.95 42.97
C ALA A 434 25.52 7.27 44.35
N SER A 435 26.69 6.92 44.86
CA SER A 435 26.85 6.43 46.23
C SER A 435 26.17 7.42 47.19
N PRO A 436 25.36 6.96 48.16
CA PRO A 436 24.86 7.84 49.19
C PRO A 436 26.05 8.28 50.03
N ASN A 437 26.49 9.53 49.86
CA ASN A 437 27.45 10.15 50.76
C ASN A 437 26.83 10.16 52.16
N HIS A 438 27.33 9.27 53.02
CA HIS A 438 27.27 9.43 54.46
C HIS A 438 27.88 10.80 54.81
N GLN A 439 27.04 11.73 55.27
CA GLN A 439 27.50 12.81 56.14
C GLN A 439 26.96 12.56 57.54
N HIS A 440 27.84 12.01 58.37
CA HIS A 440 27.83 12.26 59.80
C HIS A 440 28.39 13.66 60.05
N LEU A 441 27.76 14.36 61.00
CA LEU A 441 28.14 15.60 61.71
C LEU A 441 27.83 16.92 61.00
#